data_AF-A0A2D5Y134-F1
#
_entry.id   AF-A0A2D5Y134-F1
#
_cell.length_a   1.000
_cell.length_b   1.000
_cell.length_c   1.000
_cell.angle_alpha   90.00
_cell.angle_beta   90.00
_cell.angle_gamma   90.00
#
_symmetry.space_group_name_H-M   'P 1'
#
loop_
_entity.id
_entity.type
_entity.pdbx_description
1 polymer ?
#
loop_
_entity_poly.entity_id
_entity_poly.type
_entity_poly.pdbx_seq_one_letter_code
_entity_poly.pdbx_strand_id
1 'polypeptide(L)'
;MEQETTAQSKPAIYGLHINHTNRQTGEQFTALLSGPRGLFSRAAQNPDIAPLAGADLFNALVNKGACPIYAEYRNKHGDYHDAQDGTPARREWNAYKRLSAQSHMQHGLPHDGMDGSPAVRNWYENGRLREERHFLNGQTHDGADGEPAIRYWDEDGILMRYVNKTAGISTTDATLLREIQNKESLQSSTDCSAIDVSPT
;
A
#
# COMPACT_ATOMS: atom_id res chain seq x y z
N MET A 1 -1.40 33.06 -30.28
CA MET A 1 -0.45 32.34 -29.41
C MET A 1 -1.11 31.01 -29.07
N GLU A 2 -0.85 29.99 -29.87
CA GLU A 2 -1.26 28.62 -29.57
C GLU A 2 -0.20 28.04 -28.64
N GLN A 3 -0.61 27.59 -27.45
CA GLN A 3 0.29 26.93 -26.53
C GLN A 3 0.48 25.48 -27.01
N GLU A 4 1.67 25.16 -27.50
CA GLU A 4 2.08 23.77 -27.77
C GLU A 4 2.14 23.00 -26.44
N THR A 5 1.14 22.15 -26.20
CA THR A 5 1.17 21.16 -25.12
C THR A 5 2.11 20.03 -25.51
N THR A 6 3.35 20.10 -25.02
CA THR A 6 4.32 19.01 -25.20
C THR A 6 3.87 17.81 -24.38
N ALA A 7 3.42 16.74 -25.04
CA ALA A 7 3.04 15.51 -24.37
C ALA A 7 4.25 14.91 -23.64
N GLN A 8 4.19 14.85 -22.30
CA GLN A 8 5.25 14.31 -21.48
C GLN A 8 5.33 12.78 -21.69
N SER A 9 6.37 12.34 -22.40
CA SER A 9 6.70 10.93 -22.64
C SER A 9 6.81 10.18 -21.31
N LYS A 10 6.07 9.07 -21.17
CA LYS A 10 6.19 8.18 -20.00
C LYS A 10 7.60 7.59 -19.96
N PRO A 11 8.30 7.65 -18.81
CA PRO A 11 9.64 7.09 -18.69
C PRO A 11 9.62 5.57 -18.90
N ALA A 12 10.60 5.05 -19.63
CA ALA A 12 10.79 3.61 -19.78
C ALA A 12 11.12 2.97 -18.42
N ILE A 13 10.35 1.93 -18.06
CA ILE A 13 10.53 1.14 -16.84
C ILE A 13 11.38 -0.08 -17.19
N TYR A 14 12.38 -0.37 -16.36
CA TYR A 14 13.30 -1.50 -16.49
C TYR A 14 13.01 -2.49 -15.37
N GLY A 15 13.17 -3.78 -15.64
CA GLY A 15 12.90 -4.86 -14.69
C GLY A 15 14.17 -5.65 -14.35
N LEU A 16 14.37 -5.96 -13.08
CA LEU A 16 15.30 -6.98 -12.60
C LEU A 16 14.49 -8.21 -12.19
N HIS A 17 14.78 -9.34 -12.84
CA HIS A 17 14.15 -10.62 -12.53
C HIS A 17 14.99 -11.32 -11.47
N ILE A 18 14.38 -11.62 -10.32
CA ILE A 18 14.98 -12.41 -9.26
C ILE A 18 14.21 -13.71 -9.18
N ASN A 19 14.81 -14.79 -9.69
CA ASN A 19 14.24 -16.12 -9.56
C ASN A 19 14.52 -16.65 -8.16
N HIS A 20 13.47 -17.07 -7.46
CA HIS A 20 13.54 -17.68 -6.15
C HIS A 20 12.93 -19.07 -6.20
N THR A 21 13.65 -20.07 -5.69
CA THR A 21 13.10 -21.41 -5.50
C THR A 21 12.92 -21.64 -4.02
N ASN A 22 11.68 -21.93 -3.60
CA ASN A 22 11.43 -22.35 -2.24
C ASN A 22 12.07 -23.74 -2.03
N ARG A 23 12.98 -23.84 -1.05
CA ARG A 23 13.70 -25.09 -0.77
C ARG A 23 12.83 -26.20 -0.17
N GLN A 24 11.71 -25.86 0.46
CA GLN A 24 10.81 -26.82 1.09
C GLN A 24 9.80 -27.41 0.10
N THR A 25 9.24 -26.58 -0.80
CA THR A 25 8.21 -27.02 -1.75
C THR A 25 8.75 -27.28 -3.16
N GLY A 26 9.95 -26.79 -3.48
CA GLY A 26 10.50 -26.83 -4.83
C GLY A 26 9.83 -25.84 -5.80
N GLU A 27 8.88 -25.03 -5.32
CA GLU A 27 8.14 -24.10 -6.15
C GLU A 27 9.02 -22.90 -6.55
N GLN A 28 8.89 -22.50 -7.82
CA GLN A 28 9.64 -21.38 -8.40
C GLN A 28 8.77 -20.14 -8.45
N PHE A 29 9.29 -19.03 -7.92
CA PHE A 29 8.69 -17.72 -7.96
C PHE A 29 9.64 -16.75 -8.66
N THR A 30 9.08 -15.83 -9.43
CA THR A 30 9.84 -14.71 -9.98
C THR A 30 9.42 -13.44 -9.28
N ALA A 31 10.35 -12.82 -8.56
CA ALA A 31 10.19 -11.45 -8.09
C ALA A 31 10.70 -10.50 -9.19
N LEU A 32 9.79 -9.70 -9.76
CA LEU A 32 10.14 -8.64 -10.68
C LEU A 32 10.26 -7.34 -9.89
N LEU A 33 11.48 -6.79 -9.85
CA LEU A 33 11.69 -5.44 -9.37
C LEU A 33 11.71 -4.50 -10.56
N SER A 34 10.83 -3.52 -10.59
CA SER A 34 10.80 -2.55 -11.69
C SER A 34 11.02 -1.12 -11.21
N GLY A 35 11.69 -0.32 -12.04
CA GLY A 35 12.08 1.05 -11.72
C GLY A 35 12.68 1.77 -12.94
N PRO A 36 13.08 3.04 -12.80
CA PRO A 36 13.64 3.82 -13.90
C PRO A 36 15.01 3.31 -14.36
N ARG A 37 15.36 3.56 -15.63
CA ARG A 37 16.56 3.07 -16.35
C ARG A 37 17.88 3.15 -15.57
N GLY A 38 18.06 4.16 -14.73
CA GLY A 38 19.30 4.37 -13.96
C GLY A 38 19.33 3.74 -12.57
N LEU A 39 18.23 3.15 -12.07
CA LEU A 39 18.18 2.62 -10.71
C LEU A 39 19.13 1.43 -10.56
N PHE A 40 18.95 0.39 -11.38
CA PHE A 40 19.73 -0.84 -11.28
C PHE A 40 21.19 -0.64 -11.66
N SER A 41 21.50 0.19 -12.66
CA SER A 41 22.89 0.48 -13.02
C SER A 41 23.64 1.21 -11.89
N ARG A 42 22.99 2.15 -11.19
CA ARG A 42 23.61 2.83 -10.03
C ARG A 42 23.73 1.89 -8.83
N ALA A 43 22.75 1.02 -8.61
CA ALA A 43 22.81 0.01 -7.56
C ALA A 43 23.98 -0.95 -7.76
N ALA A 44 24.20 -1.41 -9.01
CA ALA A 44 25.32 -2.29 -9.36
C ALA A 44 26.70 -1.63 -9.18
N GLN A 45 26.78 -0.29 -9.24
CA GLN A 45 28.01 0.47 -9.04
C GLN A 45 28.25 0.87 -7.57
N ASN A 46 27.25 0.71 -6.70
CA ASN A 46 27.37 1.07 -5.30
C ASN A 46 27.95 -0.11 -4.50
N PRO A 47 29.14 0.03 -3.88
CA PRO A 47 29.79 -1.07 -3.17
C PRO A 47 29.02 -1.58 -1.95
N ASP A 48 28.11 -0.77 -1.39
CA ASP A 48 27.25 -1.17 -0.25
C ASP A 48 26.02 -1.97 -0.70
N ILE A 49 25.62 -1.86 -1.98
CA ILE A 49 24.42 -2.49 -2.54
C ILE A 49 24.77 -3.70 -3.42
N ALA A 50 25.84 -3.58 -4.21
CA ALA A 50 26.30 -4.60 -5.15
C ALA A 50 26.47 -6.01 -4.54
N PRO A 51 26.98 -6.19 -3.30
CA PRO A 51 27.09 -7.53 -2.71
C PRO A 51 25.79 -8.07 -2.13
N LEU A 52 24.73 -7.26 -2.01
CA LEU A 52 23.47 -7.67 -1.42
C LEU A 52 22.67 -8.56 -2.38
N ALA A 53 21.88 -9.45 -1.82
CA ALA A 53 20.97 -10.33 -2.58
C ALA A 53 19.61 -10.45 -1.89
N GLY A 54 18.62 -10.96 -2.62
CA GLY A 54 17.29 -11.25 -2.07
C GLY A 54 16.66 -10.05 -1.35
N ALA A 55 16.23 -10.27 -0.11
CA ALA A 55 15.56 -9.26 0.71
C ALA A 55 16.47 -8.06 1.05
N ASP A 56 17.76 -8.27 1.28
CA ASP A 56 18.69 -7.18 1.63
C ASP A 56 18.90 -6.23 0.44
N LEU A 57 19.07 -6.79 -0.76
CA LEU A 57 19.14 -6.00 -1.99
C LEU A 57 17.84 -5.20 -2.20
N PHE A 58 16.70 -5.87 -2.03
CA PHE A 58 15.40 -5.23 -2.15
C PHE A 58 15.26 -4.04 -1.18
N ASN A 59 15.53 -4.26 0.09
CA ASN A 59 15.48 -3.23 1.13
C ASN A 59 16.44 -2.08 0.84
N ALA A 60 17.65 -2.38 0.36
CA ALA A 60 18.61 -1.35 -0.03
C ALA A 60 18.12 -0.51 -1.21
N LEU A 61 17.52 -1.15 -2.22
CA LEU A 61 16.94 -0.46 -3.38
C LEU A 61 15.79 0.46 -2.97
N VAL A 62 14.87 -0.02 -2.14
CA VAL A 62 13.76 0.80 -1.59
C VAL A 62 14.30 1.98 -0.79
N ASN A 63 15.29 1.75 0.08
CA ASN A 63 15.80 2.79 0.96
C ASN A 63 16.71 3.82 0.27
N LYS A 64 17.36 3.46 -0.84
CA LYS A 64 18.31 4.33 -1.55
C LYS A 64 17.74 4.92 -2.84
N GLY A 65 16.67 4.36 -3.39
CA GLY A 65 16.00 4.86 -4.59
C GLY A 65 15.31 6.20 -4.37
N ALA A 66 15.38 7.10 -5.35
CA ALA A 66 14.65 8.38 -5.38
C ALA A 66 13.41 8.31 -6.28
N CYS A 67 12.95 7.10 -6.62
CA CYS A 67 11.93 6.86 -7.62
C CYS A 67 10.99 5.75 -7.14
N PRO A 68 9.77 5.68 -7.69
CA PRO A 68 8.88 4.58 -7.39
C PRO A 68 9.52 3.23 -7.72
N ILE A 69 9.31 2.27 -6.83
CA ILE A 69 9.78 0.90 -6.96
C ILE A 69 8.56 -0.01 -6.88
N TYR A 70 8.55 -1.02 -7.74
CA TYR A 70 7.51 -2.04 -7.76
C TYR A 70 8.16 -3.38 -7.45
N ALA A 71 7.52 -4.16 -6.59
CA ALA A 71 7.82 -5.57 -6.40
C ALA A 71 6.60 -6.38 -6.81
N GLU A 72 6.81 -7.33 -7.72
CA GLU A 72 5.75 -8.21 -8.20
C GLU A 72 6.20 -9.67 -8.02
N TYR A 73 5.33 -10.51 -7.48
CA TYR A 73 5.49 -11.95 -7.42
C TYR A 73 4.58 -12.60 -8.44
N ARG A 74 5.14 -13.55 -9.18
CA ARG A 74 4.43 -14.30 -10.21
C ARG A 74 4.64 -15.79 -10.04
N ASN A 75 3.60 -16.57 -10.34
CA ASN A 75 3.68 -18.02 -10.41
C ASN A 75 4.45 -18.46 -11.68
N LYS A 76 4.65 -19.77 -11.85
CA LYS A 76 5.32 -20.37 -13.03
C LYS A 76 4.65 -20.09 -14.39
N HIS A 77 3.40 -19.63 -14.38
CA HIS A 77 2.64 -19.27 -15.57
C HIS A 77 2.71 -17.76 -15.88
N GLY A 78 3.36 -16.98 -15.00
CA GLY A 78 3.49 -15.53 -15.15
C GLY A 78 2.34 -14.74 -14.53
N ASP A 79 1.34 -15.39 -13.92
CA ASP A 79 0.24 -14.70 -13.26
C ASP A 79 0.69 -14.13 -11.92
N TYR A 80 0.12 -12.99 -11.53
CA TYR A 80 0.31 -12.46 -10.18
C TYR A 80 -0.15 -13.49 -9.15
N HIS A 81 0.71 -13.76 -8.18
CA HIS A 81 0.43 -14.71 -7.13
C HIS A 81 1.20 -14.32 -5.87
N ASP A 82 0.52 -14.34 -4.73
CA ASP A 82 1.18 -14.14 -3.44
C ASP A 82 2.31 -15.13 -3.24
N ALA A 83 3.34 -14.72 -2.52
CA ALA A 83 4.34 -15.64 -2.06
C ALA A 83 3.76 -16.58 -0.99
N GLN A 84 4.39 -17.73 -0.81
CA GLN A 84 3.94 -18.75 0.13
C GLN A 84 3.94 -18.30 1.60
N ASP A 85 4.74 -17.31 1.95
CA ASP A 85 4.79 -16.72 3.29
C ASP A 85 3.69 -15.67 3.54
N GLY A 86 2.75 -15.50 2.60
CA GLY A 86 1.72 -14.47 2.68
C GLY A 86 2.16 -13.12 2.12
N THR A 87 3.40 -12.99 1.60
CA THR A 87 3.83 -11.73 0.98
C THR A 87 2.93 -11.41 -0.23
N PRO A 88 2.39 -10.19 -0.33
CA PRO A 88 1.48 -9.81 -1.40
C PRO A 88 2.12 -9.93 -2.78
N ALA A 89 1.32 -10.36 -3.76
CA ALA A 89 1.72 -10.47 -5.15
C ALA A 89 2.25 -9.17 -5.75
N ARG A 90 1.79 -8.01 -5.25
CA ARG A 90 2.27 -6.70 -5.71
C ARG A 90 2.41 -5.75 -4.54
N ARG A 91 3.52 -5.00 -4.54
CA ARG A 91 3.76 -3.87 -3.65
C ARG A 91 4.41 -2.74 -4.42
N GLU A 92 4.03 -1.51 -4.08
CA GLU A 92 4.54 -0.29 -4.70
C GLU A 92 5.00 0.68 -3.64
N TRP A 93 6.18 1.24 -3.83
CA TRP A 93 6.70 2.32 -3.01
C TRP A 93 6.77 3.59 -3.84
N ASN A 94 6.35 4.71 -3.27
CA ASN A 94 6.45 6.01 -3.92
C ASN A 94 7.88 6.57 -3.88
N ALA A 95 8.11 7.75 -4.47
CA ALA A 95 9.42 8.40 -4.49
C ALA A 95 9.97 8.76 -3.08
N TYR A 96 9.11 8.81 -2.06
CA TYR A 96 9.46 9.02 -0.65
C TYR A 96 9.65 7.71 0.11
N LYS A 97 9.70 6.57 -0.60
CA LYS A 97 10.00 5.24 -0.04
C LYS A 97 8.92 4.76 0.93
N ARG A 98 7.71 5.32 0.82
CA ARG A 98 6.53 4.89 1.54
C ARG A 98 5.74 3.94 0.65
N LEU A 99 5.18 2.89 1.25
CA LEU A 99 4.27 2.00 0.56
C LEU A 99 3.06 2.83 0.08
N SER A 100 2.76 2.78 -1.21
CA SER A 100 1.63 3.49 -1.84
C SER A 100 0.53 2.55 -2.27
N ALA A 101 0.87 1.29 -2.57
CA ALA A 101 -0.10 0.26 -2.91
C ALA A 101 0.41 -1.13 -2.56
N GLN A 102 -0.54 -2.02 -2.26
CA GLN A 102 -0.33 -3.43 -1.98
C GLN A 102 -1.51 -4.21 -2.56
N SER A 103 -1.24 -5.35 -3.16
CA SER A 103 -2.29 -6.24 -3.64
C SER A 103 -1.92 -7.71 -3.47
N HIS A 104 -2.81 -8.44 -2.83
CA HIS A 104 -2.83 -9.88 -2.77
C HIS A 104 -3.54 -10.44 -4.00
N MET A 105 -2.96 -11.47 -4.60
CA MET A 105 -3.49 -12.10 -5.81
C MET A 105 -3.32 -13.61 -5.73
N GLN A 106 -4.29 -14.32 -6.30
CA GLN A 106 -4.22 -15.75 -6.53
C GLN A 106 -4.61 -16.03 -7.99
N HIS A 107 -3.70 -16.67 -8.74
CA HIS A 107 -3.88 -16.96 -10.17
C HIS A 107 -4.28 -15.73 -11.00
N GLY A 108 -3.68 -14.57 -10.72
CA GLY A 108 -3.94 -13.32 -11.42
C GLY A 108 -5.24 -12.60 -11.03
N LEU A 109 -6.00 -13.14 -10.06
CA LEU A 109 -7.22 -12.53 -9.54
C LEU A 109 -6.98 -11.97 -8.13
N PRO A 110 -7.55 -10.80 -7.79
CA PRO A 110 -7.54 -10.30 -6.42
C PRO A 110 -8.16 -11.32 -5.47
N HIS A 111 -7.46 -11.59 -4.37
CA HIS A 111 -7.90 -12.49 -3.30
C HIS A 111 -7.36 -11.94 -1.98
N ASP A 112 -8.11 -12.09 -0.88
CA ASP A 112 -7.63 -11.68 0.44
C ASP A 112 -6.35 -12.42 0.84
N GLY A 113 -5.55 -11.79 1.72
CA GLY A 113 -4.36 -12.40 2.27
C GLY A 113 -4.70 -13.68 3.05
N MET A 114 -3.72 -14.58 3.18
CA MET A 114 -3.90 -15.84 3.93
C MET A 114 -4.28 -15.62 5.40
N ASP A 115 -3.95 -14.45 5.95
CA ASP A 115 -4.27 -13.99 7.29
C ASP A 115 -5.64 -13.28 7.39
N GLY A 116 -6.42 -13.27 6.31
CA GLY A 116 -7.68 -12.54 6.21
C GLY A 116 -7.50 -11.05 5.93
N SER A 117 -6.28 -10.56 5.66
CA SER A 117 -6.07 -9.16 5.33
C SER A 117 -6.69 -8.79 3.97
N PRO A 118 -7.09 -7.52 3.76
CA PRO A 118 -7.73 -7.07 2.53
C PRO A 118 -6.86 -7.34 1.29
N ALA A 119 -7.49 -7.84 0.23
CA ALA A 119 -6.81 -8.09 -1.03
C ALA A 119 -6.12 -6.85 -1.63
N VAL A 120 -6.67 -5.65 -1.43
CA VAL A 120 -6.06 -4.41 -1.93
C VAL A 120 -5.98 -3.38 -0.83
N ARG A 121 -4.83 -2.71 -0.73
CA ARG A 121 -4.61 -1.55 0.14
C ARG A 121 -3.90 -0.45 -0.63
N ASN A 122 -4.37 0.80 -0.48
CA ASN A 122 -3.74 1.98 -1.05
C ASN A 122 -3.49 3.01 0.05
N TRP A 123 -2.39 3.76 -0.08
CA TRP A 123 -2.00 4.79 0.88
C TRP A 123 -1.84 6.14 0.20
N TYR A 124 -2.06 7.20 0.97
CA TYR A 124 -1.70 8.56 0.61
C TYR A 124 -0.18 8.76 0.60
N GLU A 125 0.28 9.84 -0.01
CA GLU A 125 1.71 10.20 -0.07
C GLU A 125 2.31 10.42 1.34
N ASN A 126 1.48 10.86 2.29
CA ASN A 126 1.84 11.00 3.70
C ASN A 126 2.01 9.65 4.44
N GLY A 127 1.66 8.53 3.79
CA GLY A 127 1.75 7.17 4.34
C GLY A 127 0.51 6.72 5.13
N ARG A 128 -0.53 7.55 5.25
CA ARG A 128 -1.80 7.14 5.85
C ARG A 128 -2.62 6.30 4.87
N LEU A 129 -3.38 5.37 5.43
CA LEU A 129 -4.23 4.48 4.65
C LEU A 129 -5.33 5.29 3.96
N ARG A 130 -5.53 5.05 2.67
CA ARG A 130 -6.56 5.70 1.85
C ARG A 130 -7.73 4.78 1.60
N GLU A 131 -7.45 3.50 1.37
CA GLU A 131 -8.43 2.54 0.91
C GLU A 131 -8.00 1.11 1.20
N GLU A 132 -8.99 0.27 1.52
CA GLU A 132 -8.86 -1.17 1.60
C GLU A 132 -10.06 -1.84 0.93
N ARG A 133 -9.83 -2.99 0.29
CA ARG A 133 -10.87 -3.78 -0.35
C ARG A 133 -10.63 -5.27 -0.16
N HIS A 134 -11.68 -5.99 0.19
CA HIS A 134 -11.70 -7.45 0.28
C HIS A 134 -12.18 -8.09 -1.01
N PHE A 135 -11.52 -9.16 -1.43
CA PHE A 135 -11.84 -9.92 -2.64
C PHE A 135 -11.71 -11.43 -2.45
N LEU A 136 -12.65 -12.17 -3.03
CA LEU A 136 -12.67 -13.62 -3.11
C LEU A 136 -12.90 -13.98 -4.57
N ASN A 137 -11.89 -14.62 -5.18
CA ASN A 137 -11.91 -15.00 -6.59
C ASN A 137 -12.21 -13.82 -7.54
N GLY A 138 -11.59 -12.67 -7.28
CA GLY A 138 -11.77 -11.45 -8.07
C GLY A 138 -13.11 -10.74 -7.86
N GLN A 139 -13.97 -11.23 -6.97
CA GLN A 139 -15.23 -10.57 -6.60
C GLN A 139 -15.14 -9.96 -5.22
N THR A 140 -15.64 -8.73 -5.07
CA THR A 140 -15.67 -8.05 -3.78
C THR A 140 -16.62 -8.77 -2.81
N HIS A 141 -16.16 -9.08 -1.60
CA HIS A 141 -16.93 -9.69 -0.50
C HIS A 141 -16.65 -8.99 0.83
N ASP A 142 -17.44 -9.26 1.85
CA ASP A 142 -17.16 -8.76 3.21
C ASP A 142 -16.00 -9.54 3.83
N GLY A 143 -15.14 -8.85 4.58
CA GLY A 143 -14.03 -9.46 5.29
C GLY A 143 -14.51 -10.36 6.43
N ALA A 144 -13.54 -10.96 7.14
CA ALA A 144 -13.84 -11.76 8.32
C ALA A 144 -14.58 -10.93 9.39
N ASP A 145 -15.36 -11.59 10.25
CA ASP A 145 -16.03 -10.97 11.40
C ASP A 145 -16.95 -9.76 11.06
N GLY A 146 -17.47 -9.71 9.82
CA GLY A 146 -18.34 -8.63 9.38
C GLY A 146 -17.59 -7.35 9.00
N GLU A 147 -16.28 -7.44 8.74
CA GLU A 147 -15.52 -6.31 8.20
C GLU A 147 -16.09 -5.85 6.85
N PRO A 148 -16.20 -4.53 6.61
CA PRO A 148 -16.70 -4.04 5.35
C PRO A 148 -15.86 -4.47 4.16
N ALA A 149 -16.52 -4.90 3.10
CA ALA A 149 -15.88 -5.22 1.84
C ALA A 149 -14.99 -4.11 1.28
N ILE A 150 -15.34 -2.85 1.53
CA ILE A 150 -14.55 -1.69 1.12
C ILE A 150 -14.56 -0.66 2.24
N ARG A 151 -13.40 -0.05 2.51
CA ARG A 151 -13.26 1.11 3.42
C ARG A 151 -12.44 2.21 2.73
N TYR A 152 -12.81 3.46 2.97
CA TYR A 152 -12.13 4.66 2.49
C TYR A 152 -11.89 5.63 3.65
N TRP A 153 -10.69 6.19 3.72
CA TRP A 153 -10.31 7.21 4.70
C TRP A 153 -9.89 8.49 3.98
N ASP A 154 -9.94 9.61 4.70
CA ASP A 154 -9.33 10.86 4.25
C ASP A 154 -7.82 10.92 4.59
N GLU A 155 -7.16 12.02 4.21
CA GLU A 155 -5.74 12.24 4.48
C GLU A 155 -5.41 12.36 5.98
N ASP A 156 -6.41 12.57 6.83
CA ASP A 156 -6.29 12.61 8.29
C ASP A 156 -6.45 11.23 8.94
N GLY A 157 -6.82 10.22 8.15
CA GLY A 157 -7.08 8.87 8.62
C GLY A 157 -8.49 8.71 9.20
N ILE A 158 -9.39 9.66 8.95
CA ILE A 158 -10.79 9.57 9.35
C ILE A 158 -11.54 8.71 8.34
N LEU A 159 -12.28 7.71 8.81
CA LEU A 159 -13.08 6.84 7.97
C LEU A 159 -14.22 7.65 7.33
N MET A 160 -14.20 7.76 6.00
CA MET A 160 -15.16 8.53 5.23
C MET A 160 -16.33 7.69 4.73
N ARG A 161 -16.06 6.43 4.37
CA ARG A 161 -17.05 5.55 3.76
C ARG A 161 -16.65 4.10 3.94
N TYR A 162 -17.64 3.23 4.09
CA TYR A 162 -17.47 1.80 3.87
C TYR A 162 -18.61 1.21 3.06
N VAL A 163 -18.48 -0.05 2.65
CA VAL A 163 -19.50 -0.80 1.91
C VAL A 163 -19.52 -2.23 2.43
N ASN A 164 -20.69 -2.74 2.81
CA ASN A 164 -20.91 -4.16 3.05
C ASN A 164 -21.59 -4.79 1.82
N LYS A 165 -21.32 -6.06 1.54
CA LYS A 165 -21.97 -6.83 0.47
C LYS A 165 -23.20 -7.55 0.97
N THR A 166 -23.13 -8.14 2.16
CA THR A 166 -24.24 -8.87 2.79
C THR A 166 -25.31 -7.92 3.34
N ALA A 167 -24.92 -6.77 3.89
CA ALA A 167 -25.84 -5.78 4.45
C ALA A 167 -26.19 -4.62 3.49
N GLY A 168 -25.68 -4.61 2.26
CA GLY A 168 -25.82 -3.49 1.32
C GLY A 168 -24.90 -2.30 1.60
N ILE A 169 -25.08 -1.21 0.84
CA ILE A 169 -24.27 0.01 1.00
C ILE A 169 -24.69 0.74 2.29
N SER A 170 -23.90 0.63 3.35
CA SER A 170 -23.98 1.51 4.51
C SER A 170 -22.97 2.64 4.34
N THR A 171 -23.46 3.82 3.98
CA THR A 171 -22.62 5.02 3.99
C THR A 171 -22.67 5.55 5.42
N THR A 172 -21.58 5.43 6.19
CA THR A 172 -21.42 6.37 7.30
C THR A 172 -21.26 7.74 6.68
N ASP A 173 -22.24 8.60 6.91
CA ASP A 173 -22.15 10.01 6.58
C ASP A 173 -20.97 10.58 7.38
N ALA A 174 -19.81 10.76 6.72
CA ALA A 174 -18.58 11.25 7.35
C ALA A 174 -18.79 12.59 8.08
N THR A 175 -19.81 13.35 7.67
CA THR A 175 -20.26 14.58 8.32
C THR A 175 -20.72 14.34 9.75
N LEU A 176 -21.41 13.22 10.01
CA LEU A 176 -21.93 12.83 11.32
C LEU A 176 -20.80 12.43 12.28
N LEU A 177 -19.76 11.74 11.79
CA LEU A 177 -18.58 11.40 12.59
C LEU A 177 -17.73 12.63 12.93
N ARG A 178 -17.57 13.56 11.99
CA ARG A 178 -16.87 14.83 12.22
C ARG A 178 -17.62 15.73 13.21
N GLU A 179 -18.96 15.72 13.18
CA GLU A 179 -19.77 16.37 14.21
C GLU A 179 -19.62 15.73 15.59
N ILE A 180 -19.59 14.41 15.70
CA ILE A 180 -19.41 13.70 16.97
C ILE A 180 -18.02 14.00 17.56
N GLN A 181 -16.97 13.90 16.75
CA GLN A 181 -15.60 14.20 17.19
C GLN A 181 -15.41 15.68 17.55
N ASN A 182 -16.02 16.60 16.78
CA ASN A 182 -15.98 18.02 17.13
C ASN A 182 -16.75 18.30 18.42
N LYS A 183 -17.91 17.66 18.66
CA LYS A 183 -18.67 17.76 19.91
C LYS A 183 -17.89 17.21 21.11
N GLU A 184 -17.15 16.11 20.95
CA GLU A 184 -16.27 15.56 21.98
C GLU A 184 -15.05 16.47 22.26
N SER A 185 -14.48 17.10 21.23
CA SER A 185 -13.38 18.06 21.39
C SER A 185 -13.82 19.37 22.08
N LEU A 186 -15.06 19.81 21.86
CA LEU A 186 -15.67 20.97 22.51
C LEU A 186 -16.13 20.70 23.94
N GLN A 187 -16.36 19.43 24.32
CA GLN A 187 -16.63 19.01 25.69
C GLN A 187 -15.36 18.76 26.52
N SER A 188 -14.18 18.74 25.89
CA SER A 188 -12.86 18.58 26.54
C SER A 188 -12.22 19.90 26.97
N SER A 189 -12.80 21.07 26.62
CA SER A 189 -12.23 22.39 26.97
C SER A 189 -12.95 23.13 28.09
N THR A 190 -13.84 22.47 28.85
CA THR A 190 -14.39 23.06 30.08
C THR A 190 -13.54 22.63 31.28
N ASP A 191 -12.95 23.64 31.92
CA ASP A 191 -12.25 23.64 33.22
C ASP A 191 -10.77 23.24 33.29
N CYS A 192 -9.92 24.25 33.13
CA CYS A 192 -8.95 24.64 34.16
C CYS A 192 -8.92 26.17 34.24
N SER A 193 -9.94 26.77 34.84
CA SER A 193 -9.88 28.16 35.27
C SER A 193 -9.30 28.25 36.70
N ALA A 194 -8.37 29.19 36.86
CA ALA A 194 -7.89 29.81 38.10
C ALA A 194 -6.92 29.00 39.01
N ILE A 195 -5.62 29.28 38.86
CA ILE A 195 -4.79 29.64 40.01
C ILE A 195 -4.18 31.01 39.72
N ASP A 196 -4.72 32.02 40.39
CA ASP A 196 -4.17 33.36 40.53
C ASP A 196 -2.94 33.29 41.45
N VAL A 197 -1.79 33.74 40.96
CA VAL A 197 -0.58 33.97 41.75
C VAL A 197 -0.10 35.39 41.52
N SER A 198 -0.64 36.31 42.32
CA SER A 198 -0.05 37.64 42.53
C SER A 198 0.81 37.64 43.81
N PRO A 199 1.79 38.55 43.91
CA PRO A 199 3.08 38.29 44.57
C PRO A 199 3.18 38.85 46.00
N THR A 200 4.16 38.34 46.76
CA THR A 200 4.78 39.01 47.93
C THR A 200 6.28 38.91 47.85
#